data_AF-A0A818J7N6-F1
#
_entry.id   AF-A0A818J7N6-F1
#
_cell.length_a   1.000
_cell.length_b   1.000
_cell.length_c   1.000
_cell.angle_alpha   90.00
_cell.angle_beta   90.00
_cell.angle_gamma   90.00
#
_symmetry.space_group_name_H-M   'P 1'
#
loop_
_entity.id
_entity.type
_entity.pdbx_description
1 polymer ?
#
loop_
_entity_poly.entity_id
_entity_poly.type
_entity_poly.pdbx_seq_one_letter_code
_entity_poly.pdbx_strand_id
1 'polypeptide(L)'
;MKVTIHWNRIFGLLLAIIVVFIAIICFKLINKSNQFDHQDIGQCDMHEAQEIIDNLCELYSLGQVTGSQCSSLCNNNATIKLAQCLSLSDSKIVLLMSMNTSSYVVLKSKRRYFDRQHTDLLFHDPIVSIPSALKTFYDIINSTLEGHMGSSITNLTHEHLIRRLFRHDRIENSVILLEKFDDVIVKYNDYYEHNLALSLTTELNTLFSLMTQHEFLLSNYYRSKHELMPKILGWCGHTYLTEHLTPLNHPMIEEQLYSDTWIPKAWLTNRLLQLVDSFDNELHAPLHLCDFQLSNLGISENGNIKLLDSDMAYFDRLIPLYPPDKCRKHSDCSYFDCSGYCDKRTRRCHLKRRINNNLQVLCDKILTKLLKSETIPLRLHDVLLSYVKKCSSPPGRYKRSNELKVGASSRLLRLMQVMLDGELRSANITSTKFCMADESVERFEIERIVDKRYRNNQLEYLIKWRGYPDSQNTWEPSSNIEGEQEADLLAEYEAFNKHQQQKIMNSGSRPAMNTQSPNKRRNDEMINSGLKKRPLGVGNNMQSVHTPTGFERGFEAEKVLGATDSAGELMLLVKWRQSDEADLVPARIVNMRCPSLVIDFYEQHSFWKRLPTLNQST
;
A
#
# COMPACT_ATOMS: atom_id res chain seq x y z
N MET A 1 -62.04 11.81 46.76
CA MET A 1 -61.72 11.21 45.44
C MET A 1 -61.29 12.22 44.36
N LYS A 2 -62.09 13.21 43.95
CA LYS A 2 -61.72 14.08 42.80
C LYS A 2 -60.36 14.81 42.94
N VAL A 3 -60.03 15.30 44.15
CA VAL A 3 -58.76 16.03 44.40
C VAL A 3 -57.51 15.15 44.24
N THR A 4 -57.52 13.92 44.75
CA THR A 4 -56.36 13.01 44.65
C THR A 4 -56.06 12.57 43.22
N ILE A 5 -57.08 12.41 42.36
CA ILE A 5 -56.89 12.13 40.93
C ILE A 5 -56.18 13.30 40.23
N HIS A 6 -56.48 14.54 40.63
CA HIS A 6 -55.86 15.73 40.04
C HIS A 6 -54.38 15.87 40.45
N TRP A 7 -54.05 15.56 41.71
CA TRP A 7 -52.66 15.51 42.17
C TRP A 7 -51.85 14.39 41.50
N ASN A 8 -52.41 13.19 41.33
CA ASN A 8 -51.73 12.10 40.64
C ASN A 8 -51.44 12.45 39.16
N ARG A 9 -52.32 13.19 38.48
CA ARG A 9 -52.07 13.70 37.13
C ARG A 9 -50.98 14.77 37.08
N ILE A 10 -50.95 15.70 38.02
CA ILE A 10 -49.89 16.72 38.13
C ILE A 10 -48.54 16.05 38.44
N PHE A 11 -48.51 15.08 39.34
CA PHE A 11 -47.30 14.33 39.69
C PHE A 11 -46.78 13.49 38.51
N GLY A 12 -47.67 12.85 37.76
CA GLY A 12 -47.31 12.12 36.53
C GLY A 12 -46.72 13.03 35.44
N LEU A 13 -47.28 14.24 35.26
CA LEU A 13 -46.74 15.25 34.34
C LEU A 13 -45.36 15.76 34.79
N LEU A 14 -45.19 16.06 36.08
CA LEU A 14 -43.88 16.43 36.64
C LEU A 14 -42.84 15.33 36.45
N LEU A 15 -43.20 14.07 36.71
CA LEU A 15 -42.31 12.92 36.52
C LEU A 15 -41.91 12.77 35.04
N ALA A 16 -42.86 12.93 34.11
CA ALA A 16 -42.57 12.88 32.67
C ALA A 16 -41.64 14.03 32.23
N ILE A 17 -41.86 15.25 32.72
CA ILE A 17 -40.98 16.40 32.46
C ILE A 17 -39.57 16.13 33.00
N ILE A 18 -39.44 15.59 34.21
CA ILE A 18 -38.14 15.23 34.82
C ILE A 18 -37.43 14.16 33.98
N VAL A 19 -38.13 13.12 33.52
CA VAL A 19 -37.55 12.07 32.66
C VAL A 19 -37.08 12.65 31.32
N VAL A 20 -37.86 13.53 30.69
CA VAL A 20 -37.43 14.22 29.45
C VAL A 20 -36.23 15.14 29.70
N PHE A 21 -36.18 15.86 30.82
CA PHE A 21 -35.07 16.74 31.16
C PHE A 21 -33.78 15.94 31.45
N ILE A 22 -33.89 14.81 32.15
CA ILE A 22 -32.80 13.85 32.35
C ILE A 22 -32.36 13.27 31.00
N ALA A 23 -33.27 12.88 30.11
CA ALA A 23 -32.92 12.38 28.79
C ALA A 23 -32.19 13.43 27.93
N ILE A 24 -32.59 14.71 27.99
CA ILE A 24 -31.89 15.82 27.31
C ILE A 24 -30.51 16.07 27.93
N ILE A 25 -30.38 15.98 29.26
CA ILE A 25 -29.08 16.09 29.95
C ILE A 25 -28.18 14.91 29.58
N CYS A 26 -28.68 13.67 29.59
CA CYS A 26 -27.94 12.49 29.15
C CYS A 26 -27.54 12.58 27.68
N PHE A 27 -28.42 13.03 26.78
CA PHE A 27 -28.09 13.24 25.36
C PHE A 27 -27.00 14.32 25.20
N LYS A 28 -27.08 15.43 25.94
CA LYS A 28 -26.02 16.46 25.97
C LYS A 28 -24.71 15.95 26.60
N LEU A 29 -24.76 15.07 27.59
CA LEU A 29 -23.57 14.47 28.20
C LEU A 29 -22.93 13.40 27.30
N ILE A 30 -23.73 12.62 26.56
CA ILE A 30 -23.27 11.66 25.56
C ILE A 30 -22.62 12.39 24.37
N ASN A 31 -23.28 13.44 23.86
CA ASN A 31 -22.69 14.27 22.81
C ASN A 31 -21.45 15.05 23.31
N LYS A 32 -21.38 15.37 24.61
CA LYS A 32 -20.19 15.97 25.21
C LYS A 32 -19.07 14.95 25.50
N SER A 33 -19.36 13.67 25.73
CA SER A 33 -18.34 12.62 25.71
C SER A 33 -17.85 12.31 24.29
N ASN A 34 -18.66 12.58 23.27
CA ASN A 34 -18.22 12.65 21.86
C ASN A 34 -17.56 14.00 21.51
N GLN A 35 -17.31 14.86 22.50
CA GLN A 35 -16.67 16.17 22.36
C GLN A 35 -15.70 16.46 23.52
N PHE A 36 -15.03 15.40 23.99
CA PHE A 36 -13.83 15.49 24.83
C PHE A 36 -12.64 15.06 23.98
N ASP A 37 -11.75 16.01 23.71
CA ASP A 37 -10.43 15.84 23.09
C ASP A 37 -10.30 14.70 22.06
N HIS A 38 -10.65 15.03 20.81
CA HIS A 38 -9.69 14.77 19.73
C HIS A 38 -8.45 15.65 20.00
N GLN A 39 -7.64 15.23 20.97
CA GLN A 39 -6.31 15.77 21.21
C GLN A 39 -5.52 15.55 19.93
N ASP A 40 -4.88 16.60 19.39
CA ASP A 40 -4.33 16.58 18.02
C ASP A 40 -3.48 15.34 17.75
N ILE A 41 -4.06 14.40 16.98
CA ILE A 41 -3.30 13.33 16.34
C ILE A 41 -2.54 14.03 15.23
N GLY A 42 -1.30 14.42 15.54
CA GLY A 42 -0.46 15.27 14.68
C GLY A 42 -0.57 14.86 13.22
N GLN A 43 -1.16 15.74 12.41
CA GLN A 43 -1.30 15.48 10.99
C GLN A 43 0.09 15.41 10.38
N CYS A 44 0.32 14.39 9.55
CA CYS A 44 1.60 14.15 8.90
C CYS A 44 1.88 15.30 7.93
N ASP A 45 2.75 16.23 8.32
CA ASP A 45 2.96 17.47 7.56
C ASP A 45 3.90 17.24 6.36
N MET A 46 3.52 17.80 5.21
CA MET A 46 4.24 17.61 3.94
C MET A 46 5.57 18.38 3.87
N HIS A 47 5.68 19.53 4.57
CA HIS A 47 6.93 20.27 4.67
C HIS A 47 7.88 19.57 5.65
N GLU A 48 7.37 19.12 6.80
CA GLU A 48 8.14 18.37 7.80
C GLU A 48 8.68 17.04 7.21
N ALA A 49 7.89 16.36 6.39
CA ALA A 49 8.32 15.18 5.64
C ALA A 49 9.41 15.47 4.59
N GLN A 50 9.30 16.59 3.87
CA GLN A 50 10.32 16.99 2.90
C GLN A 50 11.62 17.41 3.59
N GLU A 51 11.54 18.14 4.70
CA GLU A 51 12.69 18.55 5.52
C GLU A 51 13.50 17.32 6.00
N ILE A 52 12.83 16.23 6.36
CA ILE A 52 13.49 14.96 6.74
C ILE A 52 14.24 14.33 5.56
N ILE A 53 13.68 14.39 4.35
CA ILE A 53 14.36 13.92 3.13
C ILE A 53 15.56 14.82 2.80
N ASP A 54 15.39 16.14 2.89
CA ASP A 54 16.44 17.11 2.58
C ASP A 54 17.63 16.98 3.56
N ASN A 55 17.37 16.84 4.86
CA ASN A 55 18.40 16.54 5.88
C ASN A 55 19.16 15.23 5.57
N LEU A 56 18.44 14.16 5.18
CA LEU A 56 19.06 12.90 4.79
C LEU A 56 19.94 13.05 3.54
N CYS A 57 19.52 13.89 2.60
CA CYS A 57 20.26 14.18 1.38
C CYS A 57 21.47 15.09 1.63
N GLU A 58 21.42 16.01 2.59
CA GLU A 58 22.61 16.72 3.08
C GLU A 58 23.64 15.72 3.65
N LEU A 59 23.23 14.85 4.57
CA LEU A 59 24.10 13.80 5.14
C LEU A 59 24.73 12.92 4.06
N TYR A 60 23.99 12.57 3.01
CA TYR A 60 24.52 11.82 1.86
C TYR A 60 25.54 12.64 1.06
N SER A 61 25.24 13.92 0.76
CA SER A 61 26.16 14.81 0.04
C SER A 61 27.48 15.04 0.78
N LEU A 62 27.45 15.01 2.12
CA LEU A 62 28.60 15.13 3.00
C LEU A 62 29.31 13.78 3.27
N GLY A 63 28.89 12.68 2.64
CA GLY A 63 29.49 11.35 2.83
C GLY A 63 29.29 10.74 4.22
N GLN A 64 28.27 11.18 4.96
CA GLN A 64 27.98 10.78 6.35
C GLN A 64 26.96 9.64 6.45
N VAL A 65 26.26 9.34 5.36
CA VAL A 65 25.45 8.13 5.16
C VAL A 65 25.68 7.56 3.77
N THR A 66 25.45 6.26 3.60
CA THR A 66 25.48 5.57 2.30
C THR A 66 24.10 4.98 1.99
N GLY A 67 23.93 4.47 0.78
CA GLY A 67 22.78 3.62 0.48
C GLY A 67 22.56 3.31 -0.98
N SER A 68 21.96 2.15 -1.20
CA SER A 68 21.66 1.59 -2.52
C SER A 68 20.72 2.45 -3.37
N GLN A 69 19.97 3.39 -2.76
CA GLN A 69 19.03 4.30 -3.43
C GLN A 69 19.23 5.78 -3.10
N CYS A 70 20.28 6.18 -2.35
CA CYS A 70 20.53 7.60 -2.04
C CYS A 70 20.60 8.47 -3.30
N SER A 71 21.29 8.01 -4.35
CA SER A 71 21.40 8.73 -5.62
C SER A 71 20.06 8.87 -6.36
N SER A 72 19.15 7.90 -6.21
CA SER A 72 17.79 7.93 -6.78
C SER A 72 16.84 8.87 -6.03
N LEU A 73 17.15 9.18 -4.77
CA LEU A 73 16.36 10.03 -3.85
C LEU A 73 16.89 11.49 -3.82
N CYS A 74 18.21 11.67 -3.85
CA CYS A 74 18.86 12.93 -3.45
C CYS A 74 19.57 13.69 -4.58
N ASN A 75 19.81 13.09 -5.74
CA ASN A 75 20.50 13.79 -6.83
C ASN A 75 19.56 14.79 -7.54
N ASN A 76 20.12 15.76 -8.25
CA ASN A 76 19.36 16.73 -9.07
C ASN A 76 18.44 16.07 -10.13
N ASN A 77 18.67 14.79 -10.46
CA ASN A 77 17.84 13.97 -11.34
C ASN A 77 17.09 12.84 -10.59
N ALA A 78 16.76 13.06 -9.30
CA ALA A 78 16.05 12.10 -8.45
C ALA A 78 14.78 11.55 -9.11
N THR A 79 14.73 10.22 -9.18
CA THR A 79 13.60 9.44 -9.73
C THR A 79 12.58 9.05 -8.67
N ILE A 80 12.93 9.23 -7.38
CA ILE A 80 12.08 8.96 -6.22
C ILE A 80 11.77 10.31 -5.56
N LYS A 81 10.49 10.64 -5.36
CA LYS A 81 10.04 11.93 -4.81
C LYS A 81 8.88 11.76 -3.83
N LEU A 82 8.79 12.63 -2.83
CA LEU A 82 7.67 12.64 -1.88
C LEU A 82 6.35 12.81 -2.63
N ALA A 83 5.39 11.93 -2.37
CA ALA A 83 4.02 12.02 -2.87
C ALA A 83 3.03 12.33 -1.75
N GLN A 84 3.15 11.67 -0.59
CA GLN A 84 2.28 11.88 0.57
C GLN A 84 2.98 11.53 1.89
N CYS A 85 2.75 12.32 2.94
CA CYS A 85 3.09 11.97 4.31
C CYS A 85 2.00 11.03 4.86
N LEU A 86 2.35 9.80 5.26
CA LEU A 86 1.38 8.81 5.76
C LEU A 86 1.40 8.69 7.29
N SER A 87 2.58 8.70 7.90
CA SER A 87 2.74 8.77 9.36
C SER A 87 4.10 9.38 9.72
N LEU A 88 4.12 10.30 10.69
CA LEU A 88 5.35 10.92 11.17
C LEU A 88 5.32 11.10 12.70
N SER A 89 6.41 10.67 13.34
CA SER A 89 6.74 10.91 14.75
C SER A 89 8.25 10.71 14.96
N ASP A 90 8.77 11.04 16.15
CA ASP A 90 10.18 10.83 16.50
C ASP A 90 10.64 9.36 16.35
N SER A 91 9.71 8.41 16.48
CA SER A 91 9.95 6.97 16.43
C SER A 91 9.38 6.27 15.19
N LYS A 92 8.77 7.00 14.25
CA LYS A 92 8.15 6.41 13.05
C LYS A 92 8.06 7.41 11.90
N ILE A 93 8.78 7.14 10.81
CA ILE A 93 8.57 7.76 9.49
C ILE A 93 7.88 6.73 8.60
N VAL A 94 6.79 7.12 7.94
CA VAL A 94 6.17 6.40 6.81
C VAL A 94 5.73 7.44 5.78
N LEU A 95 6.41 7.48 4.63
CA LEU A 95 6.12 8.39 3.52
C LEU A 95 5.81 7.60 2.24
N LEU A 96 4.76 7.99 1.52
CA LEU A 96 4.49 7.52 0.17
C LEU A 96 5.39 8.31 -0.79
N MET A 97 6.15 7.59 -1.62
CA MET A 97 7.03 8.16 -2.61
C MET A 97 6.58 7.74 -4.00
N SER A 98 6.54 8.69 -4.94
CA SER A 98 6.46 8.38 -6.37
C SER A 98 7.82 7.92 -6.88
N MET A 99 7.84 6.87 -7.69
CA MET A 99 9.02 6.36 -8.40
C MET A 99 8.71 6.37 -9.90
N ASN A 100 9.43 7.22 -10.65
CA ASN A 100 9.04 7.63 -12.00
C ASN A 100 7.60 8.21 -12.02
N THR A 101 6.94 8.24 -13.18
CA THR A 101 5.65 8.93 -13.37
C THR A 101 4.40 8.14 -12.93
N SER A 102 4.54 6.87 -12.54
CA SER A 102 3.39 5.93 -12.50
C SER A 102 3.57 4.72 -11.57
N SER A 103 4.48 4.77 -10.58
CA SER A 103 4.59 3.70 -9.58
C SER A 103 4.89 4.28 -8.20
N TYR A 104 4.42 3.62 -7.15
CA TYR A 104 4.58 4.07 -5.77
C TYR A 104 5.44 3.11 -4.95
N VAL A 105 6.22 3.65 -4.03
CA VAL A 105 7.06 2.92 -3.06
C VAL A 105 6.93 3.61 -1.70
N VAL A 106 7.15 2.90 -0.60
CA VAL A 106 7.02 3.48 0.76
C VAL A 106 8.40 3.65 1.38
N LEU A 107 8.74 4.86 1.80
CA LEU A 107 9.94 5.17 2.59
C LEU A 107 9.60 5.05 4.08
N LYS A 108 10.38 4.27 4.82
CA LYS A 108 10.18 3.98 6.24
C LYS A 108 11.43 4.21 7.09
N SER A 109 11.23 4.55 8.35
CA SER A 109 12.25 4.47 9.42
C SER A 109 11.62 4.41 10.81
N LYS A 110 12.33 3.82 11.79
CA LYS A 110 12.00 3.85 13.23
C LYS A 110 12.67 5.00 14.00
N ARG A 111 13.39 5.89 13.31
CA ARG A 111 13.98 7.09 13.92
C ARG A 111 13.71 8.26 12.98
N ARG A 112 13.33 9.42 13.52
CA ARG A 112 13.14 10.64 12.72
C ARG A 112 14.43 11.21 12.13
N TYR A 113 15.57 10.96 12.78
CA TYR A 113 16.88 11.46 12.38
C TYR A 113 17.94 10.35 12.46
N PHE A 114 19.05 10.55 11.73
CA PHE A 114 20.24 9.72 11.85
C PHE A 114 20.95 10.02 13.18
N ASP A 115 20.85 9.11 14.15
CA ASP A 115 21.52 9.19 15.45
C ASP A 115 23.03 8.94 15.30
N ARG A 116 23.70 9.95 14.75
CA ARG A 116 25.12 9.86 14.42
C ARG A 116 25.98 9.70 15.66
N GLN A 117 25.61 10.33 16.78
CA GLN A 117 26.41 10.29 18.02
C GLN A 117 26.54 8.88 18.59
N HIS A 118 25.46 8.09 18.60
CA HIS A 118 25.54 6.71 19.10
C HIS A 118 26.25 5.76 18.13
N THR A 119 26.05 5.92 16.81
CA THR A 119 26.75 5.07 15.83
C THR A 119 28.24 5.40 15.77
N ASP A 120 28.58 6.69 15.74
CA ASP A 120 29.96 7.16 15.78
C ASP A 120 30.66 6.59 17.02
N LEU A 121 30.12 6.71 18.24
CA LEU A 121 30.73 6.13 19.45
C LEU A 121 31.05 4.61 19.39
N LEU A 122 30.46 3.85 18.46
CA LEU A 122 30.75 2.43 18.23
C LEU A 122 31.83 2.19 17.14
N PHE A 123 32.09 3.18 16.27
CA PHE A 123 32.91 3.03 15.06
C PHE A 123 33.85 4.24 14.76
N HIS A 124 34.00 5.20 15.68
CA HIS A 124 34.62 6.52 15.40
C HIS A 124 36.14 6.58 15.39
N ASP A 125 36.83 5.56 15.88
CA ASP A 125 38.26 5.68 16.19
C ASP A 125 39.09 5.30 14.94
N PRO A 126 39.65 6.26 14.16
CA PRO A 126 40.42 5.96 12.96
C PRO A 126 41.78 5.32 13.25
N ILE A 127 42.05 5.02 14.53
CA ILE A 127 43.25 4.37 15.06
C ILE A 127 42.92 2.97 15.60
N VAL A 128 41.64 2.64 15.86
CA VAL A 128 41.23 1.26 16.14
C VAL A 128 41.27 0.48 14.83
N SER A 129 42.03 -0.62 14.81
CA SER A 129 42.23 -1.39 13.59
C SER A 129 40.90 -1.90 13.03
N ILE A 130 40.74 -1.79 11.70
CA ILE A 130 39.53 -2.17 10.97
C ILE A 130 38.96 -3.55 11.37
N PRO A 131 39.78 -4.62 11.57
CA PRO A 131 39.29 -5.91 12.08
C PRO A 131 38.55 -5.84 13.42
N SER A 132 38.89 -4.90 14.30
CA SER A 132 38.19 -4.69 15.58
C SER A 132 36.83 -4.00 15.41
N ALA A 133 36.73 -3.01 14.51
CA ALA A 133 35.47 -2.36 14.16
C ALA A 133 34.51 -3.36 13.46
N LEU A 134 35.03 -4.17 12.53
CA LEU A 134 34.30 -5.25 11.88
C LEU A 134 33.84 -6.31 12.89
N LYS A 135 34.71 -6.75 13.81
CA LYS A 135 34.32 -7.68 14.88
C LYS A 135 33.20 -7.12 15.76
N THR A 136 33.32 -5.86 16.19
CA THR A 136 32.28 -5.17 16.98
C THR A 136 30.95 -5.13 16.22
N PHE A 137 30.96 -4.82 14.92
CA PHE A 137 29.78 -4.87 14.06
C PHE A 137 29.15 -6.28 13.98
N TYR A 138 29.97 -7.33 13.85
CA TYR A 138 29.52 -8.73 13.84
C TYR A 138 28.91 -9.18 15.18
N ASP A 139 29.56 -8.86 16.30
CA ASP A 139 29.06 -9.18 17.66
C ASP A 139 27.74 -8.43 17.93
N ILE A 140 27.62 -7.17 17.49
CA ILE A 140 26.39 -6.37 17.54
C ILE A 140 25.29 -6.96 16.65
N ILE A 141 25.58 -7.37 15.41
CA ILE A 141 24.60 -8.00 14.51
C ILE A 141 24.05 -9.28 15.10
N ASN A 142 24.90 -10.14 15.66
CA ASN A 142 24.49 -11.38 16.32
C ASN A 142 23.57 -11.10 17.51
N SER A 143 23.97 -10.18 18.40
CA SER A 143 23.16 -9.74 19.54
C SER A 143 21.80 -9.16 19.10
N THR A 144 21.79 -8.35 18.04
CA THR A 144 20.58 -7.74 17.47
C THR A 144 19.65 -8.80 16.88
N LEU A 145 20.18 -9.82 16.20
CA LEU A 145 19.41 -10.94 15.67
C LEU A 145 18.90 -11.90 16.75
N GLU A 146 19.68 -12.18 17.80
CA GLU A 146 19.18 -12.90 18.96
C GLU A 146 18.03 -12.12 19.65
N GLY A 147 18.15 -10.79 19.73
CA GLY A 147 17.18 -9.89 20.33
C GLY A 147 15.92 -9.60 19.51
N HIS A 148 15.90 -9.88 18.21
CA HIS A 148 14.74 -9.65 17.32
C HIS A 148 14.17 -10.94 16.70
N MET A 149 15.02 -11.94 16.47
CA MET A 149 14.68 -13.19 15.80
C MET A 149 14.82 -14.41 16.73
N GLY A 150 15.73 -14.37 17.72
CA GLY A 150 15.98 -15.45 18.66
C GLY A 150 17.13 -16.40 18.27
N SER A 151 17.67 -17.11 19.27
CA SER A 151 18.92 -17.90 19.16
C SER A 151 18.83 -19.21 18.32
N SER A 152 17.95 -19.27 17.32
CA SER A 152 17.88 -20.39 16.37
C SER A 152 18.62 -20.09 15.05
N ILE A 153 18.89 -18.81 14.78
CA ILE A 153 19.53 -18.32 13.54
C ILE A 153 21.06 -18.25 13.66
N THR A 154 21.60 -18.30 14.88
CA THR A 154 23.02 -18.12 15.22
C THR A 154 23.95 -19.27 14.79
N ASN A 155 23.41 -20.32 14.16
CA ASN A 155 24.20 -21.40 13.54
C ASN A 155 24.71 -21.05 12.13
N LEU A 156 24.38 -19.87 11.59
CA LEU A 156 24.96 -19.36 10.34
C LEU A 156 26.31 -18.67 10.63
N THR A 157 27.29 -18.79 9.72
CA THR A 157 28.50 -17.96 9.81
C THR A 157 28.18 -16.50 9.54
N HIS A 158 28.96 -15.58 10.11
CA HIS A 158 28.77 -14.14 9.93
C HIS A 158 28.71 -13.70 8.46
N GLU A 159 29.56 -14.28 7.61
CA GLU A 159 29.57 -14.11 6.16
C GLU A 159 28.23 -14.55 5.52
N HIS A 160 27.76 -15.77 5.82
CA HIS A 160 26.48 -16.27 5.30
C HIS A 160 25.30 -15.42 5.79
N LEU A 161 25.40 -14.87 7.00
CA LEU A 161 24.37 -14.05 7.62
C LEU A 161 24.30 -12.65 7.00
N ILE A 162 25.45 -11.99 6.79
CA ILE A 162 25.55 -10.75 6.01
C ILE A 162 25.08 -10.99 4.58
N ARG A 163 25.55 -12.04 3.89
CA ARG A 163 25.07 -12.42 2.55
C ARG A 163 23.59 -12.78 2.50
N ARG A 164 22.97 -13.22 3.61
CA ARG A 164 21.54 -13.54 3.69
C ARG A 164 20.68 -12.30 3.82
N LEU A 165 21.12 -11.34 4.61
CA LEU A 165 20.45 -10.05 4.83
C LEU A 165 20.71 -9.11 3.65
N PHE A 166 21.96 -8.92 3.29
CA PHE A 166 22.42 -7.90 2.36
C PHE A 166 22.67 -8.43 0.94
N ARG A 167 21.89 -9.44 0.50
CA ARG A 167 21.91 -9.87 -0.92
C ARG A 167 21.05 -8.97 -1.79
N HIS A 168 21.72 -8.08 -2.51
CA HIS A 168 21.17 -7.28 -3.60
C HIS A 168 22.34 -6.85 -4.49
N ASP A 169 22.12 -6.81 -5.80
CA ASP A 169 23.13 -6.55 -6.84
C ASP A 169 23.93 -5.24 -6.69
N ARG A 170 23.51 -4.32 -5.82
CA ARG A 170 24.27 -3.11 -5.44
C ARG A 170 25.10 -3.27 -4.16
N ILE A 171 24.64 -4.08 -3.21
CA ILE A 171 25.31 -4.35 -1.92
C ILE A 171 26.33 -5.47 -2.05
N GLU A 172 26.28 -6.28 -3.10
CA GLU A 172 27.35 -7.24 -3.40
C GLU A 172 28.72 -6.53 -3.48
N ASN A 173 28.76 -5.24 -3.86
CA ASN A 173 29.96 -4.39 -3.76
C ASN A 173 30.37 -4.05 -2.31
N SER A 174 29.43 -3.71 -1.42
CA SER A 174 29.71 -3.47 0.02
C SER A 174 30.15 -4.76 0.73
N VAL A 175 29.55 -5.89 0.36
CA VAL A 175 29.93 -7.22 0.86
C VAL A 175 31.30 -7.62 0.30
N ILE A 176 31.59 -7.34 -0.98
CA ILE A 176 32.92 -7.49 -1.58
C ILE A 176 33.98 -6.61 -0.90
N LEU A 177 33.62 -5.41 -0.42
CA LEU A 177 34.49 -4.60 0.43
C LEU A 177 34.78 -5.35 1.73
N LEU A 178 33.74 -5.72 2.49
CA LEU A 178 33.87 -6.45 3.77
C LEU A 178 34.63 -7.77 3.65
N GLU A 179 34.49 -8.49 2.54
CA GLU A 179 35.13 -9.80 2.29
C GLU A 179 36.55 -9.69 1.74
N LYS A 180 36.90 -8.61 1.02
CA LYS A 180 38.26 -8.38 0.51
C LYS A 180 39.10 -7.49 1.42
N PHE A 181 38.55 -7.01 2.55
CA PHE A 181 39.30 -6.13 3.45
C PHE A 181 40.57 -6.79 4.00
N ASP A 182 40.54 -8.09 4.28
CA ASP A 182 41.73 -8.85 4.70
C ASP A 182 42.83 -8.88 3.62
N ASP A 183 42.46 -8.99 2.33
CA ASP A 183 43.40 -8.89 1.19
C ASP A 183 43.94 -7.46 0.98
N VAL A 184 43.18 -6.44 1.37
CA VAL A 184 43.54 -5.01 1.21
C VAL A 184 44.49 -4.55 2.32
N ILE A 185 44.24 -4.96 3.57
CA ILE A 185 45.08 -4.63 4.75
C ILE A 185 46.53 -5.06 4.56
N VAL A 186 46.79 -6.12 3.78
CA VAL A 186 48.13 -6.67 3.55
C VAL A 186 48.97 -5.82 2.56
N LYS A 187 48.41 -4.79 1.89
CA LYS A 187 48.94 -4.40 0.56
C LYS A 187 49.18 -2.92 0.20
N TYR A 188 48.74 -1.91 0.96
CA TYR A 188 48.87 -0.49 0.52
C TYR A 188 49.21 0.53 1.64
N ASN A 189 49.81 1.66 1.23
CA ASN A 189 50.39 2.69 2.12
C ASN A 189 49.38 3.68 2.72
N ASP A 190 49.76 4.23 3.87
CA ASP A 190 49.13 5.15 4.84
C ASP A 190 48.16 6.22 4.29
N TYR A 191 48.36 6.75 3.07
CA TYR A 191 47.49 7.81 2.53
C TYR A 191 46.15 7.28 1.97
N TYR A 192 46.08 6.01 1.56
CA TYR A 192 44.82 5.40 1.12
C TYR A 192 43.94 4.92 2.27
N GLU A 193 44.51 4.67 3.45
CA GLU A 193 43.75 4.19 4.61
C GLU A 193 42.66 5.16 5.04
N HIS A 194 42.96 6.45 5.21
CA HIS A 194 42.03 7.38 5.88
C HIS A 194 40.70 7.53 5.14
N ASN A 195 40.72 7.69 3.81
CA ASN A 195 39.50 7.82 3.00
C ASN A 195 38.72 6.49 2.94
N LEU A 196 39.42 5.36 2.90
CA LEU A 196 38.82 4.02 2.87
C LEU A 196 38.19 3.65 4.22
N ALA A 197 38.86 3.96 5.33
CA ALA A 197 38.37 3.77 6.68
C ALA A 197 37.15 4.67 6.95
N LEU A 198 37.19 5.95 6.55
CA LEU A 198 36.04 6.86 6.66
C LEU A 198 34.82 6.33 5.89
N SER A 199 35.03 5.85 4.65
CA SER A 199 33.96 5.23 3.85
C SER A 199 33.42 3.94 4.49
N LEU A 200 34.27 3.14 5.13
CA LEU A 200 33.84 1.93 5.84
C LEU A 200 33.03 2.28 7.11
N THR A 201 33.50 3.20 7.95
CA THR A 201 32.77 3.66 9.14
C THR A 201 31.39 4.21 8.76
N THR A 202 31.27 4.96 7.65
CA THR A 202 29.96 5.42 7.15
C THR A 202 29.04 4.26 6.73
N GLU A 203 29.57 3.24 6.05
CA GLU A 203 28.79 2.04 5.69
C GLU A 203 28.35 1.26 6.93
N LEU A 204 29.25 1.05 7.91
CA LEU A 204 28.94 0.35 9.17
C LEU A 204 27.90 1.13 10.01
N ASN A 205 28.05 2.45 10.14
CA ASN A 205 27.06 3.34 10.77
C ASN A 205 25.67 3.21 10.11
N THR A 206 25.64 3.20 8.77
CA THR A 206 24.42 3.06 7.96
C THR A 206 23.76 1.69 8.17
N LEU A 207 24.52 0.61 8.01
CA LEU A 207 24.01 -0.76 8.14
C LEU A 207 23.54 -1.06 9.57
N PHE A 208 24.24 -0.59 10.60
CA PHE A 208 23.81 -0.72 11.99
C PHE A 208 22.51 0.06 12.28
N SER A 209 22.38 1.27 11.72
CA SER A 209 21.15 2.07 11.82
C SER A 209 19.94 1.41 11.19
N LEU A 210 20.13 0.58 10.15
CA LEU A 210 19.07 -0.24 9.54
C LEU A 210 18.82 -1.54 10.33
N MET A 211 19.88 -2.24 10.75
CA MET A 211 19.79 -3.52 11.47
C MET A 211 19.12 -3.41 12.84
N THR A 212 19.20 -2.24 13.50
CA THR A 212 18.47 -1.97 14.74
C THR A 212 16.95 -1.77 14.55
N GLN A 213 16.43 -1.88 13.32
CA GLN A 213 15.01 -1.72 13.01
C GLN A 213 14.36 -3.07 12.69
N HIS A 214 13.55 -3.56 13.63
CA HIS A 214 12.88 -4.88 13.56
C HIS A 214 12.14 -5.17 12.24
N GLU A 215 11.42 -4.19 11.69
CA GLU A 215 10.64 -4.38 10.45
C GLU A 215 11.55 -4.58 9.23
N PHE A 216 12.62 -3.77 9.10
CA PHE A 216 13.65 -3.96 8.08
C PHE A 216 14.29 -5.35 8.22
N LEU A 217 14.66 -5.72 9.45
CA LEU A 217 15.33 -6.98 9.76
C LEU A 217 14.48 -8.21 9.40
N LEU A 218 13.21 -8.23 9.80
CA LEU A 218 12.23 -9.26 9.43
C LEU A 218 12.04 -9.34 7.92
N SER A 219 11.73 -8.20 7.29
CA SER A 219 11.40 -8.11 5.86
C SER A 219 12.55 -8.54 4.98
N ASN A 220 13.77 -8.17 5.35
CA ASN A 220 14.96 -8.49 4.58
C ASN A 220 15.40 -9.95 4.77
N TYR A 221 15.38 -10.49 6.00
CA TYR A 221 15.70 -11.91 6.26
C TYR A 221 14.71 -12.89 5.58
N TYR A 222 13.43 -12.53 5.54
CA TYR A 222 12.35 -13.34 4.97
C TYR A 222 11.92 -12.95 3.54
N ARG A 223 12.61 -12.02 2.88
CA ARG A 223 12.36 -11.52 1.50
C ARG A 223 11.95 -12.58 0.47
N SER A 224 12.50 -13.79 0.57
CA SER A 224 12.29 -14.93 -0.35
C SER A 224 11.29 -15.99 0.13
N LYS A 225 10.72 -15.87 1.34
CA LYS A 225 9.80 -16.84 1.92
C LYS A 225 8.35 -16.34 1.84
N HIS A 226 7.56 -17.00 1.00
CA HIS A 226 6.08 -16.96 1.00
C HIS A 226 5.47 -15.54 0.85
N GLU A 227 6.26 -14.55 0.40
CA GLU A 227 5.93 -13.12 0.31
C GLU A 227 5.26 -12.48 1.55
N LEU A 228 5.55 -12.98 2.76
CA LEU A 228 4.82 -12.59 3.99
C LEU A 228 5.11 -11.15 4.47
N MET A 229 6.17 -10.53 3.96
CA MET A 229 6.70 -9.22 4.35
C MET A 229 6.92 -8.33 3.11
N PRO A 230 6.90 -6.99 3.24
CA PRO A 230 7.21 -6.08 2.14
C PRO A 230 8.64 -6.27 1.60
N LYS A 231 8.80 -6.34 0.29
CA LYS A 231 10.10 -6.42 -0.38
C LYS A 231 10.86 -5.10 -0.21
N ILE A 232 12.04 -5.15 0.42
CA ILE A 232 12.96 -4.01 0.51
C ILE A 232 13.52 -3.67 -0.89
N LEU A 233 13.27 -2.46 -1.38
CA LEU A 233 13.73 -1.97 -2.70
C LEU A 233 15.06 -1.20 -2.62
N GLY A 234 15.56 -0.97 -1.41
CA GLY A 234 16.85 -0.34 -1.13
C GLY A 234 16.77 0.60 0.07
N TRP A 235 17.76 1.47 0.25
CA TRP A 235 17.83 2.40 1.38
C TRP A 235 18.66 3.65 1.10
N CYS A 236 18.54 4.62 2.00
CA CYS A 236 19.51 5.70 2.20
C CYS A 236 19.65 6.03 3.69
N GLY A 237 20.87 5.91 4.22
CA GLY A 237 21.13 6.02 5.66
C GLY A 237 20.24 5.09 6.49
N HIS A 238 19.66 5.64 7.55
CA HIS A 238 18.68 4.98 8.42
C HIS A 238 17.27 4.78 7.81
N THR A 239 17.01 5.24 6.58
CA THR A 239 15.69 5.09 5.91
C THR A 239 15.74 4.01 4.85
N TYR A 240 14.68 3.23 4.71
CA TYR A 240 14.58 2.16 3.72
C TYR A 240 13.29 2.25 2.91
N LEU A 241 13.32 1.68 1.70
CA LEU A 241 12.22 1.69 0.74
C LEU A 241 11.60 0.29 0.65
N THR A 242 10.27 0.20 0.61
CA THR A 242 9.53 -1.05 0.38
C THR A 242 8.65 -0.97 -0.88
N GLU A 243 8.24 -2.13 -1.39
CA GLU A 243 7.08 -2.20 -2.30
C GLU A 243 5.86 -1.51 -1.67
N HIS A 244 5.04 -0.83 -2.48
CA HIS A 244 3.73 -0.35 -2.02
C HIS A 244 2.78 -1.52 -1.83
N LEU A 245 1.94 -1.45 -0.80
CA LEU A 245 0.89 -2.42 -0.49
C LEU A 245 -0.33 -1.65 0.00
N THR A 246 -1.48 -1.88 -0.62
CA THR A 246 -2.71 -1.18 -0.26
C THR A 246 -3.23 -1.75 1.08
N PRO A 247 -3.41 -0.96 2.15
CA PRO A 247 -3.82 -1.48 3.47
C PRO A 247 -5.20 -2.15 3.43
N LEU A 248 -5.43 -3.21 4.20
CA LEU A 248 -6.72 -3.93 4.16
C LEU A 248 -7.88 -3.14 4.80
N ASN A 249 -7.60 -2.03 5.47
CA ASN A 249 -8.59 -1.03 5.92
C ASN A 249 -8.75 0.14 4.93
N HIS A 250 -8.22 0.04 3.70
CA HIS A 250 -8.46 1.04 2.66
C HIS A 250 -9.96 1.08 2.31
N PRO A 251 -10.61 2.26 2.14
CA PRO A 251 -12.06 2.35 2.00
C PRO A 251 -12.68 1.47 0.91
N MET A 252 -12.05 1.35 -0.26
CA MET A 252 -12.52 0.48 -1.36
C MET A 252 -12.50 -1.01 -1.00
N ILE A 253 -11.60 -1.43 -0.10
CA ILE A 253 -11.52 -2.80 0.40
C ILE A 253 -12.58 -2.99 1.50
N GLU A 254 -12.69 -2.05 2.44
CA GLU A 254 -13.71 -2.10 3.50
C GLU A 254 -15.13 -2.15 2.93
N GLU A 255 -15.45 -1.33 1.92
CA GLU A 255 -16.75 -1.35 1.23
C GLU A 255 -17.09 -2.75 0.70
N GLN A 256 -16.15 -3.42 0.02
CA GLN A 256 -16.35 -4.77 -0.49
C GLN A 256 -16.50 -5.80 0.64
N LEU A 257 -15.75 -5.68 1.73
CA LEU A 257 -15.83 -6.58 2.88
C LEU A 257 -17.12 -6.40 3.71
N TYR A 258 -17.67 -5.18 3.76
CA TYR A 258 -18.92 -4.87 4.46
C TYR A 258 -20.18 -5.09 3.60
N SER A 259 -20.06 -5.10 2.26
CA SER A 259 -21.15 -5.47 1.33
C SER A 259 -21.81 -6.82 1.67
N ASP A 260 -23.02 -7.08 1.19
CA ASP A 260 -23.69 -8.37 1.41
C ASP A 260 -23.08 -9.54 0.61
N THR A 261 -22.06 -9.29 -0.21
CA THR A 261 -21.46 -10.33 -1.06
C THR A 261 -20.57 -11.28 -0.24
N TRP A 262 -20.77 -12.58 -0.45
CA TRP A 262 -20.03 -13.63 0.26
C TRP A 262 -18.55 -13.72 -0.14
N ILE A 263 -18.29 -13.57 -1.44
CA ILE A 263 -17.01 -13.85 -2.08
C ILE A 263 -15.81 -13.06 -1.51
N PRO A 264 -15.86 -11.72 -1.31
CA PRO A 264 -14.76 -10.98 -0.68
C PRO A 264 -14.37 -11.55 0.68
N LYS A 265 -15.39 -11.90 1.48
CA LYS A 265 -15.25 -12.39 2.85
C LYS A 265 -14.65 -13.79 2.86
N ALA A 266 -15.06 -14.63 1.91
CA ALA A 266 -14.50 -15.96 1.71
C ALA A 266 -13.02 -15.89 1.27
N TRP A 267 -12.71 -15.03 0.29
CA TRP A 267 -11.36 -14.80 -0.22
C TRP A 267 -10.42 -14.30 0.88
N LEU A 268 -10.81 -13.22 1.59
CA LEU A 268 -10.02 -12.65 2.67
C LEU A 268 -9.83 -13.66 3.80
N THR A 269 -10.88 -14.36 4.23
CA THR A 269 -10.76 -15.38 5.28
C THR A 269 -9.75 -16.46 4.90
N ASN A 270 -9.77 -16.93 3.65
CA ASN A 270 -8.83 -17.94 3.19
C ASN A 270 -7.38 -17.43 3.21
N ARG A 271 -7.13 -16.21 2.74
CA ARG A 271 -5.82 -15.56 2.78
C ARG A 271 -5.31 -15.31 4.19
N LEU A 272 -6.16 -14.85 5.11
CA LEU A 272 -5.78 -14.64 6.51
C LEU A 272 -5.48 -15.97 7.22
N LEU A 273 -6.20 -17.05 6.90
CA LEU A 273 -5.89 -18.40 7.41
C LEU A 273 -4.55 -18.91 6.87
N GLN A 274 -4.24 -18.67 5.60
CA GLN A 274 -2.94 -19.01 5.00
C GLN A 274 -1.79 -18.23 5.66
N LEU A 275 -1.92 -16.91 5.76
CA LEU A 275 -0.96 -16.01 6.42
C LEU A 275 -0.66 -16.44 7.87
N VAL A 276 -1.69 -16.81 8.62
CA VAL A 276 -1.55 -17.30 10.01
C VAL A 276 -0.87 -18.67 10.06
N ASP A 277 -1.16 -19.60 9.15
CA ASP A 277 -0.48 -20.90 9.09
C ASP A 277 1.01 -20.72 8.77
N SER A 278 1.34 -19.79 7.87
CA SER A 278 2.72 -19.41 7.55
C SER A 278 3.47 -18.85 8.76
N PHE A 279 2.85 -17.95 9.54
CA PHE A 279 3.45 -17.38 10.74
C PHE A 279 3.56 -18.36 11.92
N ASP A 280 2.63 -19.30 12.06
CA ASP A 280 2.69 -20.33 13.11
C ASP A 280 3.64 -21.49 12.74
N ASN A 281 3.83 -21.84 11.45
CA ASN A 281 4.46 -23.11 11.03
C ASN A 281 5.56 -23.03 9.94
N GLU A 282 5.67 -21.97 9.13
CA GLU A 282 6.62 -21.93 7.98
C GLU A 282 7.88 -21.11 8.24
N LEU A 283 7.94 -20.35 9.33
CA LEU A 283 9.13 -19.62 9.79
C LEU A 283 10.08 -20.50 10.60
N HIS A 284 11.22 -19.98 11.06
CA HIS A 284 12.18 -20.77 11.87
C HIS A 284 11.66 -21.07 13.30
N ALA A 285 10.70 -20.28 13.76
CA ALA A 285 9.94 -20.38 15.01
C ALA A 285 8.61 -19.61 14.81
N PRO A 286 7.56 -19.85 15.61
CA PRO A 286 6.29 -19.12 15.49
C PRO A 286 6.46 -17.61 15.69
N LEU A 287 5.96 -16.80 14.76
CA LEU A 287 5.90 -15.34 14.89
C LEU A 287 4.56 -14.93 15.52
N HIS A 288 4.57 -14.59 16.79
CA HIS A 288 3.37 -14.15 17.50
C HIS A 288 2.96 -12.74 17.07
N LEU A 289 1.79 -12.62 16.46
CA LEU A 289 1.14 -11.34 16.23
C LEU A 289 0.36 -10.99 17.50
N CYS A 290 0.84 -9.99 18.24
CA CYS A 290 0.20 -9.50 19.45
C CYS A 290 -0.73 -8.30 19.19
N ASP A 291 -0.62 -7.62 18.05
CA ASP A 291 -1.66 -6.70 17.59
C ASP A 291 -2.10 -7.07 16.15
N PHE A 292 -3.11 -7.93 16.07
CA PHE A 292 -3.70 -8.37 14.81
C PHE A 292 -4.86 -7.43 14.43
N GLN A 293 -4.61 -6.57 13.44
CA GLN A 293 -5.57 -5.63 12.86
C GLN A 293 -5.46 -5.62 11.34
N LEU A 294 -6.52 -5.24 10.62
CA LEU A 294 -6.49 -5.13 9.16
C LEU A 294 -5.62 -3.96 8.67
N SER A 295 -5.49 -2.89 9.46
CA SER A 295 -4.53 -1.80 9.22
C SER A 295 -3.08 -2.23 9.20
N ASN A 296 -2.74 -3.28 9.95
CA ASN A 296 -1.38 -3.79 10.10
C ASN A 296 -1.03 -4.76 8.96
N LEU A 297 -1.93 -4.94 7.98
CA LEU A 297 -1.82 -5.86 6.85
C LEU A 297 -2.08 -5.12 5.53
N GLY A 298 -1.31 -5.44 4.49
CA GLY A 298 -1.48 -4.87 3.15
C GLY A 298 -1.59 -5.95 2.08
N ILE A 299 -2.28 -5.63 0.98
CA ILE A 299 -2.38 -6.46 -0.23
C ILE A 299 -1.40 -5.95 -1.30
N SER A 300 -0.69 -6.85 -1.98
CA SER A 300 0.06 -6.51 -3.20
C SER A 300 -0.80 -6.61 -4.46
N GLU A 301 -0.33 -6.04 -5.57
CA GLU A 301 -0.96 -6.14 -6.91
C GLU A 301 -1.32 -7.59 -7.33
N ASN A 302 -0.58 -8.58 -6.81
CA ASN A 302 -0.74 -10.02 -7.08
C ASN A 302 -1.77 -10.72 -6.15
N GLY A 303 -2.40 -9.99 -5.23
CA GLY A 303 -3.35 -10.55 -4.25
C GLY A 303 -2.72 -11.26 -3.06
N ASN A 304 -1.42 -11.07 -2.80
CA ASN A 304 -0.75 -11.60 -1.61
C ASN A 304 -0.95 -10.64 -0.43
N ILE A 305 -1.39 -11.15 0.73
CA ILE A 305 -1.48 -10.36 1.97
C ILE A 305 -0.15 -10.47 2.71
N LYS A 306 0.39 -9.32 3.16
CA LYS A 306 1.67 -9.19 3.85
C LYS A 306 1.51 -8.38 5.14
N LEU A 307 2.43 -8.56 6.09
CA LEU A 307 2.48 -7.76 7.31
C LEU A 307 3.01 -6.36 7.01
N LEU A 308 2.15 -5.34 7.05
CA LEU A 308 2.52 -3.94 6.79
C LEU A 308 3.18 -3.27 7.99
N ASP A 309 2.85 -3.73 9.20
CA ASP A 309 3.39 -3.25 10.47
C ASP A 309 3.78 -4.42 11.36
N SER A 310 5.06 -4.49 11.75
CA SER A 310 5.61 -5.55 12.59
C SER A 310 5.97 -5.09 14.01
N ASP A 311 5.52 -3.92 14.47
CA ASP A 311 5.87 -3.36 15.78
C ASP A 311 5.42 -4.25 16.96
N MET A 312 4.37 -5.04 16.74
CA MET A 312 3.82 -5.97 17.74
C MET A 312 3.96 -7.46 17.34
N ALA A 313 4.96 -7.78 16.51
CA ALA A 313 5.24 -9.13 16.03
C ALA A 313 6.53 -9.71 16.66
N TYR A 314 6.44 -10.81 17.42
CA TYR A 314 7.56 -11.35 18.21
C TYR A 314 7.68 -12.87 18.17
N PHE A 315 8.90 -13.40 18.07
CA PHE A 315 9.16 -14.83 18.30
C PHE A 315 9.11 -15.19 19.80
N ASP A 316 8.95 -16.48 20.13
CA ASP A 316 8.71 -17.02 21.49
C ASP A 316 9.54 -16.42 22.65
N ARG A 317 10.76 -15.96 22.37
CA ARG A 317 11.71 -15.46 23.38
C ARG A 317 11.57 -13.97 23.69
N LEU A 318 10.80 -13.24 22.87
CA LEU A 318 10.90 -11.79 22.70
C LEU A 318 9.56 -11.06 22.94
N ILE A 319 8.50 -11.76 23.35
CA ILE A 319 7.25 -11.14 23.78
C ILE A 319 7.60 -10.12 24.91
N PRO A 320 7.24 -8.83 24.78
CA PRO A 320 7.77 -7.78 25.65
C PRO A 320 7.51 -8.01 27.14
N LEU A 321 8.50 -7.68 27.98
CA LEU A 321 8.55 -7.93 29.43
C LEU A 321 7.59 -7.07 30.28
N TYR A 322 6.53 -6.53 29.68
CA TYR A 322 5.60 -5.58 30.30
C TYR A 322 4.38 -6.16 31.06
N PRO A 323 4.02 -7.47 31.08
CA PRO A 323 2.93 -7.91 31.94
C PRO A 323 3.34 -7.75 33.41
N PRO A 324 2.50 -7.17 34.28
CA PRO A 324 2.86 -6.84 35.64
C PRO A 324 3.35 -8.06 36.44
N ASP A 325 4.44 -7.86 37.16
CA ASP A 325 5.16 -8.85 37.97
C ASP A 325 4.27 -9.62 38.97
N LYS A 326 3.08 -9.07 39.29
CA LYS A 326 2.05 -9.67 40.16
C LYS A 326 0.69 -9.72 39.44
N CYS A 327 0.07 -10.90 39.39
CA CYS A 327 -1.20 -11.16 38.69
C CYS A 327 -2.28 -11.77 39.61
N ARG A 328 -3.55 -11.64 39.22
CA ARG A 328 -4.70 -12.33 39.86
C ARG A 328 -5.36 -13.36 38.93
N LYS A 329 -5.48 -13.03 37.64
CA LYS A 329 -6.10 -13.80 36.55
C LYS A 329 -5.27 -13.68 35.27
N HIS A 330 -5.56 -14.50 34.28
CA HIS A 330 -4.79 -14.59 33.02
C HIS A 330 -4.73 -13.26 32.23
N SER A 331 -5.84 -12.51 32.19
CA SER A 331 -5.88 -11.19 31.55
C SER A 331 -4.88 -10.18 32.12
N ASP A 332 -4.48 -10.35 33.39
CA ASP A 332 -3.52 -9.45 34.03
C ASP A 332 -2.10 -9.69 33.53
N CYS A 333 -1.89 -10.72 32.70
CA CYS A 333 -0.65 -11.05 32.03
C CYS A 333 -0.74 -10.93 30.50
N SER A 334 -1.88 -10.45 29.97
CA SER A 334 -2.07 -10.29 28.52
C SER A 334 -1.39 -9.03 28.02
N TYR A 335 -0.85 -9.11 26.80
CA TYR A 335 -0.22 -8.00 26.09
C TYR A 335 -0.91 -7.84 24.74
N PHE A 336 -1.74 -6.80 24.60
CA PHE A 336 -2.69 -6.65 23.49
C PHE A 336 -3.48 -7.97 23.28
N ASP A 337 -3.39 -8.59 22.10
CA ASP A 337 -4.09 -9.83 21.74
C ASP A 337 -3.38 -11.08 22.26
N CYS A 338 -2.10 -10.99 22.64
CA CYS A 338 -1.34 -12.10 23.20
C CYS A 338 -1.78 -12.35 24.65
N SER A 339 -2.69 -13.32 24.83
CA SER A 339 -3.21 -13.68 26.15
C SER A 339 -2.15 -14.40 26.98
N GLY A 340 -1.89 -13.96 28.21
CA GLY A 340 -0.79 -14.49 29.03
C GLY A 340 -1.18 -15.47 30.14
N TYR A 341 -0.21 -16.24 30.63
CA TYR A 341 -0.39 -17.16 31.76
C TYR A 341 -0.02 -16.51 33.12
N CYS A 342 -0.98 -16.51 34.05
CA CYS A 342 -0.76 -16.17 35.46
C CYS A 342 -0.59 -17.45 36.29
N ASP A 343 0.56 -17.67 36.95
CA ASP A 343 0.69 -18.75 37.93
C ASP A 343 0.01 -18.33 39.23
N LYS A 344 -1.19 -18.90 39.47
CA LYS A 344 -1.98 -18.65 40.67
C LYS A 344 -1.27 -19.00 41.99
N ARG A 345 -0.23 -19.85 41.97
CA ARG A 345 0.57 -20.24 43.15
C ARG A 345 1.63 -19.18 43.49
N THR A 346 2.49 -18.81 42.54
CA THR A 346 3.53 -17.77 42.76
C THR A 346 2.97 -16.34 42.66
N ARG A 347 1.75 -16.18 42.14
CA ARG A 347 1.09 -14.90 41.87
C ARG A 347 1.82 -14.04 40.84
N ARG A 348 2.67 -14.63 39.99
CA ARG A 348 3.43 -13.94 38.94
C ARG A 348 2.97 -14.32 37.53
N CYS A 349 3.16 -13.39 36.59
CA CYS A 349 3.03 -13.68 35.17
C CYS A 349 4.17 -14.57 34.66
N HIS A 350 3.85 -15.53 33.81
CA HIS A 350 4.83 -16.42 33.20
C HIS A 350 5.21 -15.87 31.82
N LEU A 351 6.28 -15.06 31.80
CA LEU A 351 6.77 -14.28 30.66
C LEU A 351 6.83 -15.05 29.32
N LYS A 352 7.12 -16.36 29.36
CA LYS A 352 7.26 -17.23 28.18
C LYS A 352 6.07 -18.18 27.95
N ARG A 353 4.85 -17.82 28.35
CA ARG A 353 3.65 -18.65 28.11
C ARG A 353 2.43 -17.82 27.74
N ARG A 354 2.25 -17.65 26.42
CA ARG A 354 0.98 -17.30 25.77
C ARG A 354 -0.04 -18.44 26.00
N ILE A 355 -1.33 -18.12 26.06
CA ILE A 355 -2.46 -19.07 26.21
C ILE A 355 -3.47 -19.01 25.05
N ASN A 356 -3.12 -18.28 23.99
CA ASN A 356 -3.77 -18.33 22.69
C ASN A 356 -2.70 -18.41 21.59
N ASN A 357 -3.11 -18.68 20.35
CA ASN A 357 -2.24 -18.60 19.17
C ASN A 357 -2.83 -17.61 18.14
N ASN A 358 -2.13 -17.41 17.03
CA ASN A 358 -2.54 -16.44 16.01
C ASN A 358 -3.89 -16.81 15.36
N LEU A 359 -4.19 -18.10 15.16
CA LEU A 359 -5.50 -18.57 14.67
C LEU A 359 -6.63 -18.23 15.63
N GLN A 360 -6.43 -18.38 16.94
CA GLN A 360 -7.45 -17.99 17.93
C GLN A 360 -7.72 -16.48 17.90
N VAL A 361 -6.68 -15.65 17.76
CA VAL A 361 -6.81 -14.19 17.62
C VAL A 361 -7.54 -13.80 16.33
N LEU A 362 -7.13 -14.35 15.20
CA LEU A 362 -7.79 -14.15 13.89
C LEU A 362 -9.28 -14.49 13.97
N CYS A 363 -9.61 -15.67 14.52
CA CYS A 363 -10.99 -16.10 14.68
C CYS A 363 -11.80 -15.15 15.57
N ASP A 364 -11.25 -14.75 16.73
CA ASP A 364 -11.99 -13.96 17.73
C ASP A 364 -12.14 -12.47 17.37
N LYS A 365 -11.10 -11.82 16.82
CA LYS A 365 -11.12 -10.38 16.51
C LYS A 365 -11.70 -10.04 15.14
N ILE A 366 -11.45 -10.88 14.13
CA ILE A 366 -11.76 -10.60 12.72
C ILE A 366 -12.91 -11.47 12.23
N LEU A 367 -12.77 -12.80 12.28
CA LEU A 367 -13.71 -13.68 11.59
C LEU A 367 -15.11 -13.70 12.22
N THR A 368 -15.24 -13.51 13.53
CA THR A 368 -16.51 -13.27 14.24
C THR A 368 -17.30 -12.07 13.70
N LYS A 369 -16.61 -11.02 13.20
CA LYS A 369 -17.22 -9.78 12.69
C LYS A 369 -17.42 -9.82 11.18
N LEU A 370 -16.44 -10.37 10.46
CA LEU A 370 -16.42 -10.47 9.00
C LEU A 370 -17.46 -11.47 8.50
N LEU A 371 -17.54 -12.65 9.13
CA LEU A 371 -18.43 -13.75 8.73
C LEU A 371 -19.81 -13.61 9.37
N LYS A 372 -20.50 -12.51 9.05
CA LYS A 372 -21.89 -12.30 9.48
C LYS A 372 -22.80 -13.37 8.87
N SER A 373 -23.55 -14.04 9.75
CA SER A 373 -24.66 -14.97 9.50
C SER A 373 -25.29 -14.87 8.10
N GLU A 374 -25.91 -13.73 7.80
CA GLU A 374 -26.71 -13.48 6.58
C GLU A 374 -25.90 -13.57 5.28
N THR A 375 -24.60 -13.33 5.33
CA THR A 375 -23.72 -13.31 4.14
C THR A 375 -23.05 -14.65 3.85
N ILE A 376 -23.24 -15.68 4.69
CA ILE A 376 -22.69 -17.03 4.48
C ILE A 376 -23.72 -17.90 3.75
N PRO A 377 -23.37 -18.55 2.61
CA PRO A 377 -24.26 -19.48 1.92
C PRO A 377 -24.81 -20.56 2.87
N LEU A 378 -26.13 -20.80 2.81
CA LEU A 378 -26.85 -21.69 3.73
C LEU A 378 -26.18 -23.07 3.90
N ARG A 379 -25.57 -23.61 2.84
CA ARG A 379 -24.86 -24.90 2.84
C ARG A 379 -23.56 -24.93 3.67
N LEU A 380 -22.95 -23.77 3.93
CA LEU A 380 -21.74 -23.63 4.76
C LEU A 380 -22.04 -23.04 6.15
N HIS A 381 -23.15 -22.30 6.28
CA HIS A 381 -23.53 -21.46 7.41
C HIS A 381 -23.22 -22.07 8.79
N ASP A 382 -23.95 -23.12 9.19
CA ASP A 382 -23.79 -23.76 10.51
C ASP A 382 -22.39 -24.34 10.71
N VAL A 383 -21.81 -24.93 9.67
CA VAL A 383 -20.50 -25.61 9.74
C VAL A 383 -19.39 -24.58 9.98
N LEU A 384 -19.38 -23.50 9.20
CA LEU A 384 -18.38 -22.45 9.28
C LEU A 384 -18.50 -21.65 10.58
N LEU A 385 -19.71 -21.23 10.96
CA LEU A 385 -19.93 -20.55 12.26
C LEU A 385 -19.56 -21.47 13.44
N SER A 386 -19.82 -22.77 13.34
CA SER A 386 -19.38 -23.74 14.34
C SER A 386 -17.86 -23.86 14.41
N TYR A 387 -17.13 -23.75 13.28
CA TYR A 387 -15.66 -23.78 13.25
C TYR A 387 -15.05 -22.48 13.77
N VAL A 388 -15.55 -21.31 13.34
CA VAL A 388 -15.13 -19.98 13.84
C VAL A 388 -15.27 -19.93 15.37
N LYS A 389 -16.41 -20.37 15.90
CA LYS A 389 -16.64 -20.45 17.36
C LYS A 389 -15.72 -21.44 18.08
N LYS A 390 -15.31 -22.53 17.42
CA LYS A 390 -14.37 -23.53 17.97
C LYS A 390 -12.91 -23.06 17.94
N CYS A 391 -12.51 -22.21 17.00
CA CYS A 391 -11.17 -21.62 17.01
C CYS A 391 -11.08 -20.39 17.92
N SER A 392 -12.08 -19.50 17.98
CA SER A 392 -12.05 -18.40 18.96
C SER A 392 -12.14 -18.91 20.41
N SER A 393 -13.11 -19.79 20.69
CA SER A 393 -13.40 -20.32 22.04
C SER A 393 -13.45 -21.86 22.04
N PRO A 394 -12.31 -22.55 22.03
CA PRO A 394 -12.26 -24.01 21.98
C PRO A 394 -12.90 -24.67 23.22
N PRO A 395 -13.80 -25.66 23.04
CA PRO A 395 -14.62 -26.18 24.13
C PRO A 395 -13.83 -27.09 25.09
N GLY A 396 -13.54 -26.57 26.30
CA GLY A 396 -12.97 -27.34 27.40
C GLY A 396 -13.18 -26.67 28.77
N ARG A 397 -13.53 -27.44 29.81
CA ARG A 397 -13.66 -26.92 31.18
C ARG A 397 -12.29 -26.52 31.73
N TYR A 398 -12.10 -25.23 32.07
CA TYR A 398 -10.93 -24.62 32.71
C TYR A 398 -10.02 -25.59 33.50
N LYS A 399 -8.97 -26.14 32.85
CA LYS A 399 -7.99 -27.05 33.47
C LYS A 399 -6.60 -26.88 32.87
N ARG A 400 -5.77 -25.99 33.46
CA ARG A 400 -4.27 -25.87 33.42
C ARG A 400 -3.51 -25.91 32.07
N SER A 401 -4.11 -26.32 30.97
CA SER A 401 -3.56 -26.39 29.61
C SER A 401 -4.62 -25.86 28.64
N ASN A 402 -5.03 -24.60 28.84
CA ASN A 402 -5.82 -23.84 27.86
C ASN A 402 -4.88 -23.39 26.72
N GLU A 403 -4.42 -24.36 25.95
CA GLU A 403 -3.76 -24.19 24.66
C GLU A 403 -4.57 -25.05 23.69
N LEU A 404 -5.03 -24.49 22.57
CA LEU A 404 -5.60 -25.32 21.52
C LEU A 404 -4.45 -26.13 20.92
N LYS A 405 -4.34 -27.41 21.35
CA LYS A 405 -3.27 -28.34 20.93
C LYS A 405 -3.02 -28.17 19.43
N VAL A 406 -1.77 -27.97 19.02
CA VAL A 406 -1.41 -27.53 17.65
C VAL A 406 -2.18 -28.30 16.57
N GLY A 407 -2.18 -29.64 16.60
CA GLY A 407 -2.92 -30.46 15.62
C GLY A 407 -4.45 -30.32 15.59
N ALA A 408 -5.08 -29.76 16.63
CA ALA A 408 -6.49 -29.37 16.63
C ALA A 408 -6.69 -27.99 15.97
N SER A 409 -5.79 -27.03 16.21
CA SER A 409 -5.73 -25.75 15.49
C SER A 409 -5.58 -25.99 13.99
N SER A 410 -4.55 -26.74 13.59
CA SER A 410 -4.27 -27.05 12.18
C SER A 410 -5.37 -27.87 11.51
N ARG A 411 -6.17 -28.64 12.28
CA ARG A 411 -7.35 -29.35 11.72
C ARG A 411 -8.51 -28.40 11.44
N LEU A 412 -8.81 -27.45 12.33
CA LEU A 412 -9.85 -26.44 12.08
C LEU A 412 -9.45 -25.54 10.91
N LEU A 413 -8.20 -25.07 10.90
CA LEU A 413 -7.61 -24.23 9.84
C LEU A 413 -7.75 -24.89 8.45
N ARG A 414 -7.27 -26.13 8.29
CA ARG A 414 -7.39 -26.87 7.01
C ARG A 414 -8.84 -27.14 6.60
N LEU A 415 -9.73 -27.43 7.55
CA LEU A 415 -11.15 -27.64 7.23
C LEU A 415 -11.83 -26.35 6.75
N MET A 416 -11.47 -25.19 7.33
CA MET A 416 -11.97 -23.89 6.88
C MET A 416 -11.42 -23.56 5.49
N GLN A 417 -10.11 -23.69 5.26
CA GLN A 417 -9.48 -23.49 3.93
C GLN A 417 -10.15 -24.34 2.84
N VAL A 418 -10.33 -25.66 3.07
CA VAL A 418 -10.94 -26.57 2.07
C VAL A 418 -12.37 -26.16 1.67
N MET A 419 -13.18 -25.67 2.63
CA MET A 419 -14.51 -25.14 2.32
C MET A 419 -14.43 -23.85 1.49
N LEU A 420 -13.57 -22.91 1.90
CA LEU A 420 -13.41 -21.61 1.25
C LEU A 420 -12.83 -21.75 -0.17
N ASP A 421 -11.82 -22.59 -0.35
CA ASP A 421 -11.27 -22.93 -1.67
C ASP A 421 -12.31 -23.59 -2.58
N GLY A 422 -13.23 -24.40 -2.04
CA GLY A 422 -14.34 -24.97 -2.81
C GLY A 422 -15.26 -23.89 -3.37
N GLU A 423 -15.56 -22.90 -2.53
CA GLU A 423 -16.37 -21.72 -2.85
C GLU A 423 -15.69 -20.83 -3.91
N LEU A 424 -14.41 -20.52 -3.73
CA LEU A 424 -13.62 -19.71 -4.68
C LEU A 424 -13.47 -20.41 -6.04
N ARG A 425 -13.23 -21.73 -6.06
CA ARG A 425 -13.21 -22.51 -7.31
C ARG A 425 -14.57 -22.53 -7.99
N SER A 426 -15.67 -22.65 -7.24
CA SER A 426 -17.03 -22.63 -7.80
C SER A 426 -17.40 -21.28 -8.44
N ALA A 427 -16.73 -20.20 -8.02
CA ALA A 427 -16.87 -18.86 -8.59
C ALA A 427 -15.82 -18.56 -9.71
N ASN A 428 -15.05 -19.54 -10.16
CA ASN A 428 -13.92 -19.39 -11.10
C ASN A 428 -12.79 -18.42 -10.62
N ILE A 429 -12.66 -18.21 -9.31
CA ILE A 429 -11.70 -17.24 -8.75
C ILE A 429 -10.32 -17.91 -8.61
N THR A 430 -9.50 -17.74 -9.65
CA THR A 430 -8.13 -18.26 -9.76
C THR A 430 -7.11 -17.45 -8.95
N SER A 431 -7.39 -17.27 -7.66
CA SER A 431 -6.44 -16.83 -6.62
C SER A 431 -5.98 -15.36 -6.64
N THR A 432 -5.66 -14.76 -7.80
CA THR A 432 -4.74 -13.60 -7.86
C THR A 432 -5.36 -12.21 -8.01
N LYS A 433 -6.67 -12.04 -8.26
CA LYS A 433 -7.32 -10.72 -8.13
C LYS A 433 -8.74 -10.80 -7.57
N PHE A 434 -8.86 -10.38 -6.31
CA PHE A 434 -10.08 -9.90 -5.67
C PHE A 434 -9.66 -8.73 -4.76
N CYS A 435 -10.58 -7.83 -4.39
CA CYS A 435 -10.31 -6.56 -3.67
C CYS A 435 -9.59 -5.44 -4.45
N MET A 436 -9.30 -5.62 -5.75
CA MET A 436 -8.85 -4.54 -6.64
C MET A 436 -9.81 -4.37 -7.82
N ALA A 437 -10.83 -3.55 -7.63
CA ALA A 437 -11.41 -2.75 -8.71
C ALA A 437 -10.41 -1.62 -9.04
N ASP A 438 -10.43 -1.10 -10.27
CA ASP A 438 -9.38 -0.24 -10.86
C ASP A 438 -8.71 0.75 -9.89
N GLU A 439 -7.41 0.56 -9.68
CA GLU A 439 -6.55 1.43 -8.87
C GLU A 439 -6.10 2.67 -9.68
N SER A 440 -7.01 3.23 -10.49
CA SER A 440 -6.73 4.29 -11.47
C SER A 440 -7.80 5.40 -11.51
N VAL A 441 -8.48 5.64 -10.38
CA VAL A 441 -9.32 6.82 -10.17
C VAL A 441 -8.79 7.59 -8.95
N GLU A 442 -7.63 8.24 -9.14
CA GLU A 442 -7.13 9.23 -8.19
C GLU A 442 -8.17 10.36 -8.06
N ARG A 443 -8.76 10.55 -6.88
CA ARG A 443 -9.69 11.64 -6.61
C ARG A 443 -8.91 12.90 -6.28
N PHE A 444 -8.91 13.86 -7.21
CA PHE A 444 -8.30 15.18 -7.02
C PHE A 444 -9.31 16.18 -6.43
N GLU A 445 -8.85 17.07 -5.55
CA GLU A 445 -9.72 18.13 -5.00
C GLU A 445 -10.11 19.18 -6.05
N ILE A 446 -11.41 19.45 -6.16
CA ILE A 446 -11.93 20.54 -6.97
C ILE A 446 -11.73 21.87 -6.21
N GLU A 447 -11.14 22.85 -6.87
CA GLU A 447 -11.07 24.23 -6.39
C GLU A 447 -12.31 25.02 -6.80
N ARG A 448 -12.74 24.86 -8.05
CA ARG A 448 -13.96 25.46 -8.64
C ARG A 448 -14.31 24.82 -9.98
N ILE A 449 -15.56 24.97 -10.40
CA ILE A 449 -15.99 24.69 -11.78
C ILE A 449 -15.76 25.92 -12.65
N VAL A 450 -15.20 25.72 -13.85
CA VAL A 450 -14.79 26.78 -14.78
C VAL A 450 -15.80 26.96 -15.91
N ASP A 451 -16.28 25.86 -16.50
CA ASP A 451 -17.18 25.89 -17.67
C ASP A 451 -18.03 24.60 -17.76
N LYS A 452 -19.03 24.57 -18.65
CA LYS A 452 -20.02 23.48 -18.80
C LYS A 452 -20.38 23.27 -20.28
N ARG A 453 -20.30 22.02 -20.76
CA ARG A 453 -20.64 21.66 -22.14
C ARG A 453 -21.40 20.33 -22.22
N TYR A 454 -22.01 20.08 -23.38
CA TYR A 454 -22.50 18.76 -23.75
C TYR A 454 -21.65 18.19 -24.88
N ARG A 455 -21.27 16.91 -24.76
CA ARG A 455 -20.51 16.16 -25.75
C ARG A 455 -21.07 14.75 -25.83
N ASN A 456 -21.40 14.26 -27.02
CA ASN A 456 -21.98 12.93 -27.22
C ASN A 456 -23.20 12.62 -26.32
N ASN A 457 -24.08 13.62 -26.10
CA ASN A 457 -25.18 13.63 -25.11
C ASN A 457 -24.78 13.49 -23.63
N GLN A 458 -23.51 13.31 -23.30
CA GLN A 458 -22.99 13.37 -21.94
C GLN A 458 -22.78 14.84 -21.53
N LEU A 459 -23.03 15.14 -20.25
CA LEU A 459 -22.75 16.44 -19.66
C LEU A 459 -21.32 16.43 -19.09
N GLU A 460 -20.52 17.43 -19.45
CA GLU A 460 -19.13 17.60 -19.02
C GLU A 460 -18.93 19.00 -18.42
N TYR A 461 -18.10 19.11 -17.39
CA TYR A 461 -17.68 20.36 -16.76
C TYR A 461 -16.17 20.53 -16.83
N LEU A 462 -15.69 21.75 -17.08
CA LEU A 462 -14.27 22.07 -17.02
C LEU A 462 -13.90 22.34 -15.56
N ILE A 463 -13.02 21.51 -15.01
CA ILE A 463 -12.64 21.54 -13.59
C ILE A 463 -11.33 22.30 -13.41
N LYS A 464 -11.29 23.18 -12.40
CA LYS A 464 -10.04 23.72 -11.86
C LYS A 464 -9.66 22.91 -10.63
N TRP A 465 -8.55 22.20 -10.71
CA TRP A 465 -8.02 21.36 -9.63
C TRP A 465 -7.24 22.21 -8.61
N ARG A 466 -7.39 21.92 -7.31
CA ARG A 466 -6.70 22.65 -6.23
C ARG A 466 -5.18 22.41 -6.32
N GLY A 467 -4.40 23.49 -6.25
CA GLY A 467 -2.93 23.45 -6.30
C GLY A 467 -2.32 23.35 -7.70
N TYR A 468 -3.11 23.02 -8.74
CA TYR A 468 -2.65 22.94 -10.13
C TYR A 468 -2.88 24.26 -10.90
N PRO A 469 -2.13 24.54 -11.98
CA PRO A 469 -2.34 25.72 -12.83
C PRO A 469 -3.51 25.53 -13.80
N ASP A 470 -4.15 26.63 -14.21
CA ASP A 470 -5.30 26.64 -15.15
C ASP A 470 -5.03 25.93 -16.50
N SER A 471 -3.76 25.72 -16.88
CA SER A 471 -3.36 24.94 -18.06
C SER A 471 -3.56 23.42 -17.92
N GLN A 472 -3.87 22.93 -16.72
CA GLN A 472 -4.17 21.52 -16.43
C GLN A 472 -5.67 21.30 -16.11
N ASN A 473 -6.54 22.26 -16.40
CA ASN A 473 -7.98 22.11 -16.24
C ASN A 473 -8.53 21.06 -17.23
N THR A 474 -9.21 20.03 -16.73
CA THR A 474 -9.75 18.92 -17.54
C THR A 474 -11.28 18.95 -17.62
N TRP A 475 -11.83 18.33 -18.67
CA TRP A 475 -13.27 18.23 -18.88
C TRP A 475 -13.79 16.91 -18.32
N GLU A 476 -14.34 16.96 -17.11
CA GLU A 476 -14.85 15.80 -16.39
C GLU A 476 -16.35 15.59 -16.67
N PRO A 477 -16.83 14.35 -16.86
CA PRO A 477 -18.25 14.06 -16.94
C PRO A 477 -18.95 14.35 -15.61
N SER A 478 -20.24 14.67 -15.64
CA SER A 478 -21.01 15.02 -14.43
C SER A 478 -21.06 13.91 -13.36
N SER A 479 -20.78 12.67 -13.72
CA SER A 479 -20.65 11.51 -12.80
C SER A 479 -19.33 11.46 -12.02
N ASN A 480 -18.34 12.28 -12.38
CA ASN A 480 -17.09 12.41 -11.62
C ASN A 480 -17.20 13.46 -10.49
N ILE A 481 -18.35 14.12 -10.37
CA ILE A 481 -18.58 15.28 -9.49
C ILE A 481 -19.66 14.90 -8.46
N GLU A 482 -19.34 13.87 -7.65
CA GLU A 482 -20.26 13.23 -6.71
C GLU A 482 -19.72 13.32 -5.27
N GLY A 483 -20.30 14.25 -4.50
CA GLY A 483 -20.03 14.49 -3.09
C GLY A 483 -20.78 15.71 -2.55
N GLU A 484 -20.76 15.91 -1.22
CA GLU A 484 -21.54 16.97 -0.55
C GLU A 484 -20.94 18.37 -0.75
N GLN A 485 -19.61 18.48 -0.89
CA GLN A 485 -18.91 19.76 -1.14
C GLN A 485 -18.98 20.15 -2.62
N GLU A 486 -18.92 19.15 -3.50
CA GLU A 486 -19.01 19.27 -4.95
C GLU A 486 -20.41 19.73 -5.40
N ALA A 487 -21.45 19.37 -4.64
CA ALA A 487 -22.81 19.85 -4.84
C ALA A 487 -22.95 21.37 -4.66
N ASP A 488 -22.28 21.95 -3.66
CA ASP A 488 -22.25 23.40 -3.44
C ASP A 488 -21.51 24.13 -4.58
N LEU A 489 -20.37 23.58 -5.05
CA LEU A 489 -19.63 24.13 -6.19
C LEU A 489 -20.44 24.08 -7.50
N LEU A 490 -21.22 23.01 -7.72
CA LEU A 490 -22.19 22.92 -8.81
C LEU A 490 -23.30 23.98 -8.69
N ALA A 491 -23.83 24.18 -7.48
CA ALA A 491 -24.89 25.16 -7.23
C ALA A 491 -24.42 26.62 -7.45
N GLU A 492 -23.22 26.96 -6.97
CA GLU A 492 -22.60 28.29 -7.19
C GLU A 492 -22.40 28.56 -8.68
N TYR A 493 -21.79 27.62 -9.41
CA TYR A 493 -21.54 27.74 -10.84
C TYR A 493 -22.84 27.90 -11.64
N GLU A 494 -23.86 27.08 -11.35
CA GLU A 494 -25.18 27.17 -11.99
C GLU A 494 -25.87 28.52 -11.72
N ALA A 495 -25.77 29.06 -10.50
CA ALA A 495 -26.35 30.35 -10.15
C ALA A 495 -25.66 31.50 -10.90
N PHE A 496 -24.32 31.50 -10.94
CA PHE A 496 -23.53 32.49 -11.69
C PHE A 496 -23.86 32.46 -13.19
N ASN A 497 -23.91 31.27 -13.81
CA ASN A 497 -24.13 31.15 -15.24
C ASN A 497 -25.58 31.51 -15.66
N LYS A 498 -26.59 31.21 -14.83
CA LYS A 498 -27.97 31.69 -15.03
C LYS A 498 -28.05 33.24 -15.04
N HIS A 499 -27.31 33.91 -14.16
CA HIS A 499 -27.23 35.38 -14.17
C HIS A 499 -26.47 35.96 -15.38
N GLN A 500 -25.47 35.26 -15.92
CA GLN A 500 -24.82 35.66 -17.19
C GLN A 500 -25.81 35.59 -18.36
N GLN A 501 -26.51 34.47 -18.52
CA GLN A 501 -27.45 34.26 -19.63
C GLN A 501 -28.61 35.27 -19.62
N GLN A 502 -29.14 35.62 -18.44
CA GLN A 502 -30.18 36.65 -18.31
C GLN A 502 -29.71 38.04 -18.74
N LYS A 503 -28.45 38.42 -18.49
CA LYS A 503 -27.88 39.70 -18.97
C LYS A 503 -27.75 39.75 -20.50
N ILE A 504 -27.42 38.61 -21.12
CA ILE A 504 -27.31 38.48 -22.58
C ILE A 504 -28.70 38.57 -23.23
N MET A 505 -29.71 37.89 -22.69
CA MET A 505 -31.09 37.97 -23.22
C MET A 505 -31.69 39.37 -23.10
N ASN A 506 -31.37 40.11 -22.03
CA ASN A 506 -31.92 41.45 -21.77
C ASN A 506 -31.20 42.59 -22.53
N SER A 507 -30.20 42.31 -23.37
CA SER A 507 -29.41 43.35 -24.09
C SER A 507 -29.56 43.33 -25.62
N GLY A 508 -30.33 42.40 -26.19
CA GLY A 508 -30.47 42.20 -27.64
C GLY A 508 -31.68 42.90 -28.30
N SER A 509 -31.62 44.20 -28.53
CA SER A 509 -32.64 44.92 -29.34
C SER A 509 -32.48 44.67 -30.85
N ARG A 510 -33.60 44.50 -31.57
CA ARG A 510 -33.66 44.26 -33.03
C ARG A 510 -33.02 45.39 -33.86
N PRO A 511 -32.47 45.06 -35.04
CA PRO A 511 -33.15 45.43 -36.29
C PRO A 511 -33.39 44.22 -37.22
N ALA A 512 -34.07 44.44 -38.36
CA ALA A 512 -34.57 43.38 -39.24
C ALA A 512 -33.92 43.36 -40.63
N MET A 513 -33.71 42.15 -41.14
CA MET A 513 -33.94 41.69 -42.51
C MET A 513 -33.80 42.70 -43.68
N ASN A 514 -32.81 42.47 -44.56
CA ASN A 514 -33.16 42.01 -45.91
C ASN A 514 -32.02 41.21 -46.58
N THR A 515 -32.36 40.35 -47.54
CA THR A 515 -31.44 39.51 -48.30
C THR A 515 -31.30 39.98 -49.75
N GLN A 516 -30.07 39.95 -50.29
CA GLN A 516 -29.82 39.78 -51.72
C GLN A 516 -28.39 39.31 -52.00
N SER A 517 -28.25 38.44 -52.99
CA SER A 517 -26.99 37.87 -53.51
C SER A 517 -26.98 38.12 -55.05
N PRO A 518 -26.10 37.53 -55.89
CA PRO A 518 -24.85 36.77 -55.68
C PRO A 518 -23.71 37.23 -56.66
N ASN A 519 -22.69 36.37 -56.87
CA ASN A 519 -21.78 36.31 -58.04
C ASN A 519 -20.61 37.34 -58.09
N LYS A 520 -19.44 37.08 -58.74
CA LYS A 520 -18.99 35.95 -59.62
C LYS A 520 -17.44 35.90 -59.77
N ARG A 521 -16.90 34.72 -60.14
CA ARG A 521 -15.70 34.48 -61.01
C ARG A 521 -14.28 34.77 -60.41
N ARG A 522 -13.34 33.80 -60.40
CA ARG A 522 -12.42 33.24 -61.45
C ARG A 522 -11.08 34.01 -61.53
N ASN A 523 -9.91 33.41 -61.83
CA ASN A 523 -9.45 32.00 -61.87
C ASN A 523 -7.88 31.99 -61.99
N ASP A 524 -7.27 30.80 -62.06
CA ASP A 524 -5.88 30.54 -62.52
C ASP A 524 -4.74 31.05 -61.58
N GLU A 525 -3.48 30.56 -61.58
CA GLU A 525 -2.78 29.53 -62.37
C GLU A 525 -1.67 28.82 -61.53
N MET A 526 -0.73 28.07 -62.13
CA MET A 526 0.29 27.21 -61.44
C MET A 526 1.53 27.03 -62.35
N ILE A 527 2.79 26.75 -61.95
CA ILE A 527 3.46 26.25 -60.70
C ILE A 527 4.74 27.14 -60.45
N ASN A 528 5.92 26.83 -59.87
CA ASN A 528 6.63 25.66 -59.30
C ASN A 528 7.81 26.07 -58.36
N SER A 529 8.43 25.09 -57.67
CA SER A 529 9.83 25.06 -57.14
C SER A 529 10.24 25.91 -55.91
N GLY A 530 11.35 25.53 -55.23
CA GLY A 530 12.16 26.51 -54.46
C GLY A 530 12.51 26.31 -52.96
N LEU A 531 12.84 25.10 -52.48
CA LEU A 531 13.56 24.77 -51.21
C LEU A 531 13.82 25.87 -50.11
N LYS A 532 13.25 25.62 -48.91
CA LYS A 532 13.75 25.95 -47.54
C LYS A 532 14.00 27.43 -47.12
N LYS A 533 13.15 27.91 -46.19
CA LYS A 533 13.56 28.38 -44.83
C LYS A 533 12.35 28.47 -43.86
N ARG A 534 12.63 28.33 -42.55
CA ARG A 534 11.74 28.63 -41.40
C ARG A 534 11.99 30.08 -40.92
N PRO A 535 11.22 30.72 -39.99
CA PRO A 535 10.28 30.13 -38.99
C PRO A 535 8.94 30.88 -38.75
N LEU A 536 8.17 30.39 -37.75
CA LEU A 536 7.10 31.05 -36.96
C LEU A 536 5.79 31.51 -37.68
N GLY A 537 4.62 31.06 -37.17
CA GLY A 537 3.30 31.57 -37.57
C GLY A 537 2.11 30.64 -37.21
N VAL A 538 1.25 31.08 -36.29
CA VAL A 538 0.01 30.43 -35.80
C VAL A 538 -1.08 30.34 -36.89
N GLY A 539 -1.94 29.30 -36.89
CA GLY A 539 -3.26 29.42 -37.57
C GLY A 539 -4.06 28.16 -37.98
N ASN A 540 -4.80 27.56 -37.04
CA ASN A 540 -6.13 26.92 -37.17
C ASN A 540 -6.47 25.77 -38.16
N ASN A 541 -7.13 24.76 -37.59
CA ASN A 541 -8.26 23.94 -38.10
C ASN A 541 -8.20 23.30 -39.50
N MET A 542 -8.09 21.96 -39.49
CA MET A 542 -8.99 21.11 -40.27
C MET A 542 -9.54 20.00 -39.36
N GLN A 543 -10.86 19.87 -39.26
CA GLN A 543 -11.50 18.81 -38.46
C GLN A 543 -11.42 17.49 -39.23
N SER A 544 -10.66 16.52 -38.73
CA SER A 544 -10.77 15.13 -39.18
C SER A 544 -12.05 14.52 -38.62
N VAL A 545 -12.87 13.92 -39.50
CA VAL A 545 -13.96 13.04 -39.07
C VAL A 545 -13.32 11.76 -38.54
N HIS A 546 -13.33 11.59 -37.22
CA HIS A 546 -12.73 10.42 -36.57
C HIS A 546 -13.60 9.18 -36.79
N THR A 547 -13.31 8.42 -37.85
CA THR A 547 -13.83 7.07 -38.02
C THR A 547 -13.29 6.18 -36.89
N PRO A 548 -14.13 5.52 -36.08
CA PRO A 548 -13.66 4.67 -35.00
C PRO A 548 -12.88 3.47 -35.57
N THR A 549 -11.71 3.18 -35.00
CA THR A 549 -10.84 2.08 -35.45
C THR A 549 -10.54 1.09 -34.32
N GLY A 550 -10.23 -0.15 -34.71
CA GLY A 550 -9.96 -1.23 -33.77
C GLY A 550 -11.06 -1.43 -32.72
N PHE A 551 -10.70 -1.46 -31.44
CA PHE A 551 -11.65 -1.69 -30.35
C PHE A 551 -12.73 -0.60 -30.19
N GLU A 552 -12.56 0.60 -30.76
CA GLU A 552 -13.61 1.63 -30.76
C GLU A 552 -14.81 1.24 -31.64
N ARG A 553 -14.63 0.27 -32.56
CA ARG A 553 -15.69 -0.30 -33.40
C ARG A 553 -16.64 -1.22 -32.64
N GLY A 554 -16.30 -1.60 -31.40
CA GLY A 554 -17.10 -2.50 -30.56
C GLY A 554 -17.04 -3.99 -30.93
N PHE A 555 -16.22 -4.37 -31.91
CA PHE A 555 -16.08 -5.78 -32.33
C PHE A 555 -15.16 -6.60 -31.42
N GLU A 556 -15.45 -7.90 -31.32
CA GLU A 556 -14.59 -8.87 -30.63
C GLU A 556 -13.38 -9.26 -31.50
N ALA A 557 -12.18 -9.26 -30.92
CA ALA A 557 -10.97 -9.69 -31.60
C ALA A 557 -10.99 -11.20 -31.88
N GLU A 558 -10.63 -11.58 -33.10
CA GLU A 558 -10.54 -12.98 -33.54
C GLU A 558 -9.11 -13.50 -33.43
N LYS A 559 -8.14 -12.77 -34.00
CA LYS A 559 -6.73 -13.16 -34.04
C LYS A 559 -5.81 -11.97 -34.31
N VAL A 560 -4.62 -11.97 -33.71
CA VAL A 560 -3.51 -11.09 -34.12
C VAL A 560 -2.81 -11.69 -35.34
N LEU A 561 -2.72 -10.92 -36.42
CA LEU A 561 -2.17 -11.33 -37.71
C LEU A 561 -0.69 -10.96 -37.88
N GLY A 562 -0.22 -9.92 -37.21
CA GLY A 562 1.12 -9.36 -37.40
C GLY A 562 1.47 -8.28 -36.36
N ALA A 563 2.72 -7.87 -36.35
CA ALA A 563 3.25 -6.80 -35.50
C ALA A 563 4.15 -5.87 -36.31
N THR A 564 4.13 -4.57 -36.01
CA THR A 564 5.01 -3.55 -36.62
C THR A 564 5.33 -2.45 -35.62
N ASP A 565 6.47 -1.80 -35.77
CA ASP A 565 6.69 -0.47 -35.18
C ASP A 565 5.88 0.57 -35.97
N SER A 566 5.27 1.53 -35.27
CA SER A 566 4.82 2.79 -35.83
C SER A 566 5.20 3.94 -34.90
N ALA A 567 6.12 4.79 -35.33
CA ALA A 567 6.61 5.97 -34.59
C ALA A 567 7.21 5.66 -33.19
N GLY A 568 7.73 4.46 -32.97
CA GLY A 568 8.28 4.00 -31.70
C GLY A 568 7.25 3.32 -30.77
N GLU A 569 5.97 3.25 -31.18
CA GLU A 569 4.96 2.43 -30.51
C GLU A 569 4.78 1.09 -31.26
N LEU A 570 4.82 -0.02 -30.53
CA LEU A 570 4.56 -1.35 -31.10
C LEU A 570 3.06 -1.48 -31.39
N MET A 571 2.71 -1.75 -32.64
CA MET A 571 1.34 -1.95 -33.13
C MET A 571 1.13 -3.41 -33.51
N LEU A 572 -0.03 -3.97 -33.18
CA LEU A 572 -0.47 -5.29 -33.61
C LEU A 572 -1.62 -5.16 -34.61
N LEU A 573 -1.58 -5.94 -35.69
CA LEU A 573 -2.65 -6.03 -36.69
C LEU A 573 -3.70 -7.04 -36.21
N VAL A 574 -4.91 -6.58 -35.89
CA VAL A 574 -5.97 -7.39 -35.27
C VAL A 574 -7.10 -7.64 -36.27
N LYS A 575 -7.44 -8.92 -36.50
CA LYS A 575 -8.68 -9.33 -37.19
C LYS A 575 -9.84 -9.39 -36.20
N TRP A 576 -11.03 -8.99 -36.63
CA TRP A 576 -12.25 -8.98 -35.82
C TRP A 576 -13.24 -10.05 -36.28
N ARG A 577 -14.03 -10.61 -35.36
CA ARG A 577 -15.02 -11.67 -35.68
C ARG A 577 -16.20 -11.22 -36.56
N GLN A 578 -16.38 -9.90 -36.71
CA GLN A 578 -17.54 -9.28 -37.37
C GLN A 578 -17.12 -8.26 -38.46
N SER A 579 -15.85 -8.29 -38.88
CA SER A 579 -15.32 -7.40 -39.93
C SER A 579 -14.19 -8.10 -40.70
N ASP A 580 -14.27 -8.08 -42.03
CA ASP A 580 -13.21 -8.55 -42.92
C ASP A 580 -11.99 -7.60 -42.94
N GLU A 581 -12.18 -6.34 -42.52
CA GLU A 581 -11.10 -5.38 -42.30
C GLU A 581 -10.38 -5.68 -40.97
N ALA A 582 -9.05 -5.58 -40.98
CA ALA A 582 -8.19 -5.70 -39.81
C ALA A 582 -7.53 -4.35 -39.48
N ASP A 583 -7.45 -4.01 -38.18
CA ASP A 583 -6.96 -2.72 -37.70
C ASP A 583 -5.57 -2.83 -37.06
N LEU A 584 -4.71 -1.82 -37.26
CA LEU A 584 -3.50 -1.64 -36.45
C LEU A 584 -3.86 -1.02 -35.10
N VAL A 585 -3.71 -1.80 -34.03
CA VAL A 585 -4.02 -1.38 -32.65
C VAL A 585 -2.74 -1.37 -31.81
N PRO A 586 -2.49 -0.36 -30.96
CA PRO A 586 -1.33 -0.35 -30.08
C PRO A 586 -1.25 -1.61 -29.22
N ALA A 587 -0.07 -2.24 -29.17
CA ALA A 587 0.14 -3.51 -28.48
C ALA A 587 -0.28 -3.41 -27.00
N ARG A 588 -0.01 -2.29 -26.32
CA ARG A 588 -0.48 -2.07 -24.93
C ARG A 588 -1.99 -2.25 -24.74
N ILE A 589 -2.81 -1.95 -25.75
CA ILE A 589 -4.27 -2.12 -25.69
C ILE A 589 -4.66 -3.57 -25.98
N VAL A 590 -4.03 -4.22 -26.96
CA VAL A 590 -4.32 -5.63 -27.30
C VAL A 590 -3.83 -6.59 -26.22
N ASN A 591 -2.64 -6.33 -25.64
CA ASN A 591 -2.08 -7.07 -24.51
C ASN A 591 -3.00 -7.02 -23.28
N MET A 592 -3.68 -5.89 -23.08
CA MET A 592 -4.61 -5.67 -21.97
C MET A 592 -5.99 -6.31 -22.23
N ARG A 593 -6.56 -6.13 -23.43
CA ARG A 593 -7.93 -6.59 -23.75
C ARG A 593 -8.00 -8.05 -24.19
N CYS A 594 -6.96 -8.58 -24.83
CA CYS A 594 -6.95 -9.92 -25.44
C CYS A 594 -5.58 -10.64 -25.27
N PRO A 595 -5.00 -10.73 -24.05
CA PRO A 595 -3.66 -11.26 -23.83
C PRO A 595 -3.41 -12.65 -24.43
N SER A 596 -4.39 -13.56 -24.38
CA SER A 596 -4.28 -14.91 -24.95
C SER A 596 -3.98 -14.88 -26.45
N LEU A 597 -4.67 -14.02 -27.23
CA LEU A 597 -4.45 -13.92 -28.68
C LEU A 597 -3.07 -13.34 -29.03
N VAL A 598 -2.47 -12.57 -28.11
CA VAL A 598 -1.10 -12.04 -28.24
C VAL A 598 -0.07 -13.13 -27.93
N ILE A 599 -0.30 -13.94 -26.89
CA ILE A 599 0.54 -15.08 -26.55
C ILE A 599 0.51 -16.12 -27.69
N ASP A 600 -0.68 -16.50 -28.15
CA ASP A 600 -0.89 -17.38 -29.31
C ASP A 600 -0.09 -16.91 -30.54
N PHE A 601 -0.11 -15.60 -30.81
CA PHE A 601 0.63 -14.98 -31.89
C PHE A 601 2.15 -15.12 -31.71
N TYR A 602 2.71 -14.77 -30.55
CA TYR A 602 4.15 -14.88 -30.31
C TYR A 602 4.66 -16.33 -30.24
N GLU A 603 3.86 -17.27 -29.73
CA GLU A 603 4.22 -18.69 -29.70
C GLU A 603 4.20 -19.34 -31.09
N GLN A 604 3.34 -18.87 -31.99
CA GLN A 604 3.27 -19.33 -33.39
C GLN A 604 4.40 -18.72 -34.25
N HIS A 605 4.84 -17.48 -33.97
CA HIS A 605 5.88 -16.81 -34.76
C HIS A 605 7.30 -17.16 -34.28
N SER A 606 7.90 -18.12 -34.99
CA SER A 606 9.13 -18.86 -34.64
C SER A 606 10.44 -18.06 -34.50
N PHE A 607 10.40 -16.72 -34.45
CA PHE A 607 11.57 -15.88 -34.20
C PHE A 607 12.08 -16.01 -32.74
N TRP A 608 11.15 -16.06 -31.78
CA TRP A 608 11.46 -15.96 -30.35
C TRP A 608 11.96 -17.24 -29.68
N LYS A 609 11.89 -18.39 -30.36
CA LYS A 609 12.32 -19.71 -29.83
C LYS A 609 13.85 -19.92 -29.85
N ARG A 610 14.64 -18.83 -29.84
CA ARG A 610 16.12 -18.85 -29.87
C ARG A 610 16.74 -17.85 -28.87
N LEU A 611 16.52 -18.10 -27.59
CA LEU A 611 17.46 -17.71 -26.54
C LEU A 611 18.30 -18.96 -26.16
N PRO A 612 19.64 -18.86 -26.04
CA PRO A 612 20.45 -20.03 -25.69
C PRO A 612 20.19 -20.50 -24.26
N THR A 613 19.96 -21.80 -24.08
CA THR A 613 20.07 -22.44 -22.77
C THR A 613 21.52 -22.38 -22.31
N LEU A 614 21.82 -21.66 -21.23
CA LEU A 614 23.12 -21.76 -20.57
C LEU A 614 23.28 -23.18 -20.01
N ASN A 615 24.36 -23.85 -20.42
CA ASN A 615 24.50 -25.29 -20.25
C ASN A 615 24.69 -25.71 -18.79
N GLN A 616 24.15 -26.89 -18.46
CA GLN A 616 24.69 -27.72 -17.40
C GLN A 616 25.97 -28.41 -17.91
N SER A 617 27.11 -28.18 -17.26
CA SER A 617 28.31 -29.01 -17.44
C SER A 617 29.31 -28.82 -16.30
N THR A 618 29.58 -29.92 -15.58
CA THR A 618 30.72 -30.17 -14.67
C THR A 618 31.02 -29.11 -13.61
#